data_AF-A0A382IB69-F1
#
_entry.id   AF-A0A382IB69-F1
#
_cell.length_a   1.000
_cell.length_b   1.000
_cell.length_c   1.000
_cell.angle_alpha   90.00
_cell.angle_beta   90.00
_cell.angle_gamma   90.00
#
_symmetry.space_group_name_H-M   'P 1'
#
loop_
_entity.id
_entity.type
_entity.pdbx_description
1 polymer ?
#
loop_
_entity_poly.entity_id
_entity_poly.type
_entity_poly.pdbx_seq_one_letter_code
_entity_poly.pdbx_strand_id
1 'polypeptide(L)' 'QFVSVQVNGKQAAPVYRASSTITSMSRANGWIEIPEETTALASGDPVEVTLF' A
#
# COMPACT_ATOMS: atom_id res chain seq x y z
N GLN A 1 3.25 -11.15 -0.22
CA GLN A 1 2.20 -10.45 -1.00
C GLN A 1 2.58 -8.99 -1.22
N PHE A 2 2.34 -8.42 -2.41
CA PHE A 2 2.55 -6.99 -2.68
C PHE A 2 1.23 -6.22 -2.59
N VAL A 3 1.24 -5.10 -1.86
CA VAL A 3 0.08 -4.21 -1.72
C VAL A 3 0.47 -2.81 -2.16
N SER A 4 -0.23 -2.26 -3.15
CA SER A 4 -0.05 -0.86 -3.55
C SER A 4 -0.56 0.06 -2.45
N VAL A 5 0.22 1.06 -2.09
CA VAL A 5 -0.12 2.03 -1.04
C VAL A 5 0.00 3.46 -1.57
N GLN A 6 -0.82 4.34 -1.02
CA GLN A 6 -0.72 5.77 -1.18
C GLN A 6 -0.04 6.32 0.07
N VAL A 7 1.05 7.06 -0.12
CA VAL A 7 1.77 7.69 0.98
C VAL A 7 1.35 9.14 1.05
N ASN A 8 0.70 9.53 2.14
CA ASN A 8 0.37 10.91 2.46
C ASN A 8 1.22 11.36 3.66
N GLY A 9 2.37 11.97 3.36
CA GLY A 9 3.32 12.39 4.39
C GLY A 9 3.95 11.20 5.13
N LYS A 10 3.57 10.96 6.39
CA LYS A 10 4.10 9.87 7.23
C LYS A 10 3.16 8.66 7.34
N GLN A 11 2.05 8.66 6.61
CA GLN A 11 1.06 7.57 6.67
C GLN A 11 0.95 6.90 5.31
N ALA A 12 1.09 5.57 5.31
CA ALA A 12 0.82 4.72 4.16
C ALA A 12 -0.60 4.15 4.29
N ALA A 13 -1.44 4.42 3.30
CA ALA A 13 -2.79 3.87 3.21
C ALA A 13 -2.86 2.86 2.05
N PRO A 14 -3.34 1.63 2.26
CA PRO A 14 -3.50 0.66 1.18
C PRO A 14 -4.52 1.13 0.14
N VAL A 15 -4.10 1.12 -1.13
CA VAL A 15 -4.96 1.43 -2.26
C VAL A 15 -5.61 0.14 -2.70
N TYR A 16 -6.80 -0.13 -2.15
CA TYR A 16 -7.62 -1.23 -2.63
C TYR A 16 -8.18 -0.89 -4.01
N ARG A 17 -8.04 -1.82 -4.95
CA ARG A 17 -8.54 -1.75 -6.33
C ARG A 17 -10.07 -1.89 -6.34
N ALA A 18 -10.78 -1.00 -5.66
CA ALA A 18 -12.23 -1.08 -5.43
C ALA A 18 -13.08 -0.41 -6.51
N SER A 19 -12.50 0.09 -7.60
CA SER A 19 -13.32 0.58 -8.71
C SER A 19 -12.60 0.41 -10.04
N SER A 20 -13.34 -0.20 -10.95
CA SER A 20 -13.10 -0.32 -12.39
C SER A 20 -12.98 1.06 -13.03
N THR A 21 -11.96 1.82 -12.67
CA THR A 21 -11.74 3.16 -13.17
C THR A 21 -10.24 3.37 -13.25
N ILE A 22 -9.78 3.63 -14.47
CA ILE A 22 -8.40 3.91 -14.90
C ILE A 22 -7.69 4.95 -14.01
N THR A 23 -8.43 5.69 -13.19
CA THR A 23 -7.95 6.67 -12.19
C THR A 23 -7.25 6.06 -10.95
N SER A 24 -7.46 4.76 -10.64
CA SER A 24 -6.92 4.18 -9.40
C SER A 24 -5.40 3.90 -9.45
N MET A 25 -4.81 3.75 -10.64
CA MET A 25 -3.36 3.57 -10.78
C MET A 25 -2.56 4.86 -10.54
N SER A 26 -3.17 6.03 -10.73
CA SER A 26 -2.46 7.32 -10.64
C SER A 26 -2.33 7.88 -9.21
N ARG A 27 -2.90 7.21 -8.20
CA ARG A 27 -2.86 7.66 -6.80
C ARG A 27 -1.96 6.83 -5.90
N ALA A 28 -1.48 5.67 -6.36
CA ALA A 28 -0.51 4.90 -5.61
C ALA A 28 0.87 5.56 -5.77
N ASN A 29 1.49 5.90 -4.64
CA ASN A 29 2.85 6.47 -4.62
C ASN A 29 3.92 5.38 -4.48
N GLY A 30 3.51 4.16 -4.09
CA GLY A 30 4.42 3.04 -3.92
C GLY A 30 3.69 1.73 -3.64
N TRP A 31 4.46 0.76 -3.17
CA TRP A 31 3.97 -0.53 -2.71
C TRP A 31 4.71 -0.97 -1.45
N ILE A 32 4.07 -1.84 -0.68
CA ILE A 32 4.68 -2.55 0.45
C ILE A 32 4.79 -4.03 0.12
N GLU A 33 5.85 -4.65 0.61
CA GLU A 33 6.03 -6.10 0.59
C GLU A 33 5.61 -6.66 1.95
N ILE A 34 4.64 -7.58 1.93
CA ILE A 34 4.20 -8.30 3.12
C ILE A 34 4.80 -9.71 3.04
N PRO A 35 5.72 -10.09 3.94
CA PRO A 35 6.27 -11.43 4.00
C PRO A 35 5.16 -12.45 4.26
N GLU A 36 5.27 -13.66 3.72
CA GLU A 36 4.24 -14.70 3.89
C GLU A 36 4.07 -15.16 5.35
N GLU A 37 5.11 -15.01 6.17
CA GLU A 37 5.06 -15.22 7.63
C GLU A 37 4.19 -14.17 8.35
N THR A 38 3.92 -13.04 7.70
CA THR A 38 3.09 -11.94 8.23
C THR A 38 1.73 -11.93 7.53
N THR A 39 0.74 -12.57 8.15
CA THR A 39 -0.60 -12.71 7.56
C THR A 39 -1.42 -11.41 7.59
N ALA A 40 -1.13 -10.50 8.52
CA ALA A 40 -1.79 -9.20 8.62
C ALA A 40 -0.85 -8.19 9.29
N LEU A 41 -0.86 -6.96 8.78
CA LEU A 41 -0.20 -5.82 9.42
C LEU A 41 -1.26 -5.01 10.16
N ALA A 42 -1.00 -4.65 11.42
CA ALA A 42 -1.89 -3.79 12.17
C ALA A 42 -1.67 -2.32 11.77
N SER A 43 -2.71 -1.50 11.92
CA SER A 43 -2.59 -0.07 11.67
C SER A 43 -1.62 0.54 12.69
N GLY A 44 -0.50 1.08 12.21
CA GLY A 44 0.57 1.62 13.05
C GLY A 44 1.85 0.78 13.10
N ASP A 45 1.84 -0.42 12.51
CA ASP A 45 3.09 -1.17 12.33
C ASP A 45 4.03 -0.44 11.36
N PRO A 46 5.33 -0.32 11.70
CA PRO A 46 6.31 0.24 10.79
C PRO A 46 6.47 -0.70 9.59
N VAL A 47 6.17 -0.19 8.41
CA VAL A 47 6.29 -0.92 7.14
C VAL A 47 7.26 -0.20 6.23
N GLU A 48 8.04 -0.97 5.48
CA GLU A 48 8.92 -0.42 4.46
C GLU A 48 8.12 -0.21 3.18
N VAL A 49 8.03 1.04 2.74
CA VAL A 49 7.31 1.42 1.52
C VAL A 49 8.31 1.72 0.43
N THR A 50 8.24 0.95 -0.66
CA THR A 50 8.99 1.24 -1.88
C THR A 50 8.15 2.17 -2.75
N LEU A 51 8.61 3.41 -2.91
CA LEU A 51 7.98 4.40 -3.80
C LEU A 51 8.31 4.08 -5.27
N PHE A 52 7.40 4.49 -6.17
CA PHE A 52 7.66 4.46 -7.62
C PHE A 52 8.71 5.49 -8.04
#